data_AF-A0A0P9EH86-F1
#
_entry.id   AF-A0A0P9EH86-F1
#
_cell.length_a   1.000
_cell.length_b   1.000
_cell.length_c   1.000
_cell.angle_alpha   90.00
_cell.angle_beta   90.00
_cell.angle_gamma   90.00
#
_symmetry.space_group_name_H-M   'P 1'
#
loop_
_entity.id
_entity.type
_entity.pdbx_description
1 polymer ?
#
loop_
_entity_poly.entity_id
_entity_poly.type
_entity_poly.pdbx_seq_one_letter_code
_entity_poly.pdbx_strand_id
1 'polypeptide(L)'
;MRLEVQQSIMNKAFRDNKVPFSQEADAFRWSGTTKVTSKNTGRTYQVEVKLTLKTSARLADQMSACLLKPEGVRMEDLLIAGMIDPKLNGSIEMNGLPKDKIEANLGKFIKKLNKPSA
;
A
#
# COMPACT_ATOMS: atom_id res chain seq x y z
N MET A 1 1.71 -13.25 -8.43
CA MET A 1 0.34 -12.94 -7.98
C MET A 1 -0.30 -11.91 -8.91
N ARG A 2 -1.61 -12.00 -9.22
CA ARG A 2 -2.31 -11.01 -10.07
C ARG A 2 -2.45 -9.68 -9.33
N LEU A 3 -2.40 -8.55 -10.06
CA LEU A 3 -2.48 -7.19 -9.50
C LEU A 3 -3.80 -6.97 -8.72
N GLU A 4 -4.91 -7.48 -9.25
CA GLU A 4 -6.24 -7.40 -8.62
C GLU A 4 -6.26 -8.02 -7.21
N VAL A 5 -5.54 -9.13 -7.02
CA VAL A 5 -5.44 -9.78 -5.71
C VAL A 5 -4.65 -8.90 -4.74
N GLN A 6 -3.52 -8.33 -5.18
CA GLN A 6 -2.75 -7.38 -4.37
C GLN A 6 -3.60 -6.18 -3.95
N GLN A 7 -4.33 -5.59 -4.89
CA GLN A 7 -5.21 -4.45 -4.64
C GLN A 7 -6.35 -4.81 -3.67
N SER A 8 -6.97 -5.98 -3.84
CA SER A 8 -8.01 -6.47 -2.93
C SER A 8 -7.50 -6.66 -1.51
N ILE A 9 -6.31 -7.26 -1.35
CA ILE A 9 -5.67 -7.44 -0.05
C ILE A 9 -5.36 -6.10 0.60
N MET A 10 -4.76 -5.15 -0.14
CA MET A 10 -4.46 -3.82 0.38
C MET A 10 -5.71 -3.04 0.78
N ASN A 11 -6.75 -3.02 -0.07
CA ASN A 11 -8.03 -2.38 0.25
C ASN A 11 -8.62 -2.92 1.54
N LYS A 12 -8.56 -4.25 1.71
CA LYS A 12 -9.03 -4.90 2.92
C LYS A 12 -8.18 -4.51 4.13
N ALA A 13 -6.85 -4.51 3.99
CA ALA A 13 -5.94 -4.13 5.06
C ALA A 13 -6.14 -2.67 5.51
N PHE A 14 -6.33 -1.72 4.59
CA PHE A 14 -6.66 -0.34 4.93
C PHE A 14 -8.00 -0.19 5.64
N ARG A 15 -9.02 -0.92 5.18
CA ARG A 15 -10.34 -0.91 5.83
C ARG A 15 -10.30 -1.48 7.24
N ASP A 16 -9.56 -2.57 7.42
CA ASP A 16 -9.47 -3.29 8.69
C ASP A 16 -8.52 -2.57 9.69
N ASN A 17 -7.56 -1.76 9.20
CA ASN A 17 -6.58 -1.03 10.01
C ASN A 17 -6.60 0.46 9.65
N LYS A 18 -7.52 1.21 10.28
CA LYS A 18 -7.67 2.66 10.09
C LYS A 18 -6.62 3.44 10.88
N VAL A 19 -5.36 3.30 10.48
CA VAL A 19 -4.24 4.04 11.06
C VAL A 19 -3.52 4.85 9.97
N PRO A 20 -3.05 6.06 10.29
CA PRO A 20 -2.22 6.84 9.37
C PRO A 20 -0.87 6.16 9.12
N PHE A 21 -0.14 6.64 8.11
CA PHE A 21 1.28 6.34 8.01
C PHE A 21 2.02 7.05 9.16
N SER A 22 3.10 6.43 9.65
CA SER A 22 4.11 7.13 10.45
C SER A 22 5.13 7.79 9.53
N GLN A 23 5.58 8.99 9.89
CA GLN A 23 6.67 9.67 9.20
C GLN A 23 7.98 9.46 9.97
N GLU A 24 8.98 8.91 9.30
CA GLU A 24 10.36 8.77 9.78
C GLU A 24 11.30 9.46 8.79
N ALA A 25 11.73 10.69 9.10
CA ALA A 25 12.57 11.52 8.24
C ALA A 25 12.00 11.71 6.82
N ASP A 26 12.60 11.08 5.81
CA ASP A 26 12.22 11.13 4.39
C ASP A 26 11.28 9.99 3.96
N ALA A 27 10.90 9.12 4.92
CA ALA A 27 10.09 7.95 4.66
C ALA A 27 8.75 7.98 5.39
N PHE A 28 7.72 7.48 4.73
CA PHE A 28 6.42 7.18 5.32
C PHE A 28 6.25 5.68 5.43
N ARG A 29 5.87 5.18 6.60
CA ARG A 29 5.67 3.75 6.85
C ARG A 29 4.27 3.46 7.31
N TRP A 30 3.74 2.33 6.87
CA TRP A 30 2.46 1.83 7.33
C TRP A 30 2.49 0.32 7.39
N SER A 31 1.80 -0.23 8.38
CA SER A 31 1.60 -1.67 8.48
C SER A 31 0.20 -1.98 8.96
N GLY A 32 -0.40 -3.01 8.38
CA GLY A 32 -1.71 -3.51 8.78
C GLY A 32 -1.84 -5.00 8.50
N THR A 33 -2.76 -5.65 9.21
CA THR A 33 -3.04 -7.08 9.00
C THR A 33 -4.47 -7.30 8.51
N THR A 34 -4.66 -8.28 7.63
CA THR A 34 -6.00 -8.65 7.16
C THR A 34 -6.11 -10.16 6.95
N LYS A 35 -7.33 -10.67 6.84
CA LYS A 35 -7.61 -12.08 6.56
C LYS A 35 -8.08 -12.26 5.13
N VAL A 36 -7.47 -13.19 4.39
CA VAL A 36 -7.78 -13.45 2.98
C VAL A 36 -8.15 -14.91 2.80
N THR A 37 -9.32 -15.18 2.25
CA THR A 37 -9.78 -16.55 1.99
C THR A 37 -9.52 -16.92 0.53
N SER A 38 -8.78 -18.00 0.31
CA SER A 38 -8.53 -18.55 -1.03
C SER A 38 -9.81 -19.16 -1.60
N LYS A 39 -10.24 -18.67 -2.76
CA LYS A 39 -11.39 -19.24 -3.49
C LYS A 39 -11.15 -20.70 -3.94
N ASN A 40 -9.89 -21.07 -4.19
CA ASN A 40 -9.55 -22.40 -4.70
C ASN A 40 -9.49 -23.46 -3.60
N THR A 41 -9.11 -23.07 -2.38
CA THR A 41 -8.82 -24.02 -1.29
C THR A 41 -9.68 -23.82 -0.05
N GLY A 42 -10.51 -22.76 0.01
CA GLY A 42 -11.31 -22.40 1.19
C GLY A 42 -10.50 -21.93 2.41
N ARG A 43 -9.17 -22.09 2.38
CA ARG A 43 -8.26 -21.71 3.48
C ARG A 43 -8.22 -20.21 3.65
N THR A 44 -8.24 -19.78 4.91
CA THR A 44 -8.07 -18.38 5.30
C THR A 44 -6.63 -18.15 5.77
N TYR A 45 -6.00 -17.14 5.20
CA TYR A 45 -4.63 -16.72 5.51
C TYR A 45 -4.67 -15.38 6.22
N GLN A 46 -3.89 -15.24 7.28
CA GLN A 46 -3.61 -13.93 7.87
C GLN A 46 -2.44 -13.32 7.11
N VAL A 47 -2.69 -12.16 6.50
CA VAL A 47 -1.73 -11.45 5.67
C VAL A 47 -1.34 -10.15 6.37
N GLU A 48 -0.05 -9.97 6.59
CA GLU A 48 0.52 -8.70 7.04
C GLU A 48 1.00 -7.92 5.82
N VAL A 49 0.59 -6.65 5.73
CA VAL A 49 1.00 -5.73 4.68
C VAL A 49 1.85 -4.65 5.31
N LYS A 50 3.06 -4.44 4.79
CA LYS A 50 3.94 -3.32 5.14
C LYS A 50 4.19 -2.46 3.91
N LEU A 51 4.10 -1.16 4.09
CA LEU A 51 4.33 -0.15 3.06
C LEU A 51 5.42 0.78 3.55
N THR A 52 6.43 0.99 2.71
CA THR A 52 7.42 2.04 2.90
C THR A 52 7.42 2.91 1.66
N LEU A 53 7.23 4.22 1.86
CA LEU A 53 7.25 5.25 0.84
C LEU A 53 8.43 6.18 1.12
N LYS A 54 9.13 6.62 0.08
CA LYS A 54 10.16 7.65 0.17
C LYS A 54 9.82 8.74 -0.82
N THR A 55 9.74 9.97 -0.34
CA THR A 55 9.47 11.14 -1.18
C THR A 55 10.63 12.13 -1.12
N SER A 56 10.67 13.07 -2.06
CA SER A 56 11.61 14.18 -1.98
C SER A 56 11.26 15.12 -0.82
N ALA A 57 12.28 15.66 -0.14
CA ALA A 57 12.08 16.59 0.99
C ALA A 57 11.21 17.81 0.63
N ARG A 58 11.22 18.25 -0.64
CA ARG A 58 10.42 19.38 -1.13
C ARG A 58 8.91 19.10 -1.19
N LEU A 59 8.53 17.82 -1.20
CA LEU A 59 7.14 17.37 -1.27
C LEU A 59 6.66 16.75 0.05
N ALA A 60 7.51 16.76 1.09
CA ALA A 60 7.23 16.09 2.36
C ALA A 60 5.94 16.62 2.99
N ASP A 61 5.71 17.93 3.01
CA ASP A 61 4.52 18.53 3.62
C ASP A 61 3.23 18.12 2.90
N GLN A 62 3.24 18.14 1.56
CA GLN A 62 2.10 17.70 0.75
C GLN A 62 1.83 16.20 0.93
N MET A 63 2.89 15.40 1.03
CA MET A 63 2.80 13.96 1.29
C MET A 63 2.27 13.67 2.70
N SER A 64 2.70 14.43 3.70
CA SER A 64 2.20 14.30 5.08
C SER A 64 0.71 14.64 5.16
N ALA A 65 0.26 15.70 4.51
CA ALA A 65 -1.17 16.04 4.44
C ALA A 65 -2.02 14.93 3.77
N CYS A 66 -1.41 14.15 2.86
CA CYS A 66 -2.08 13.05 2.18
C CYS A 66 -2.09 11.75 3.02
N LEU A 67 -1.01 11.44 3.74
CA LEU A 67 -0.77 10.11 4.33
C LEU A 67 -0.89 10.04 5.85
N LEU A 68 -0.83 11.17 6.57
CA LEU A 68 -0.94 11.23 8.03
C LEU A 68 -2.37 11.54 8.51
N LYS A 69 -3.38 11.14 7.72
CA LYS A 69 -4.79 11.40 8.00
C LYS A 69 -5.28 10.60 9.21
N PRO A 70 -5.88 11.24 10.24
CA PRO A 70 -6.35 10.55 11.46
C PRO A 70 -7.37 9.45 11.19
N GLU A 71 -8.18 9.58 10.15
CA GLU A 71 -9.18 8.59 9.73
C GLU A 71 -8.59 7.33 9.09
N GLY A 72 -7.26 7.29 8.91
CA GLY A 72 -6.54 6.23 8.22
C GLY A 72 -6.42 6.47 6.72
N VAL A 73 -5.51 5.73 6.09
CA VAL A 73 -5.19 5.88 4.66
C VAL A 73 -6.02 4.91 3.83
N ARG A 74 -6.44 5.36 2.66
CA ARG A 74 -7.15 4.56 1.66
C ARG A 74 -6.29 4.33 0.43
N MET A 75 -6.76 3.48 -0.48
CA MET A 75 -6.05 3.23 -1.73
C MET A 75 -5.96 4.50 -2.60
N GLU A 76 -7.00 5.33 -2.58
CA GLU A 76 -7.06 6.58 -3.30
C GLU A 76 -5.98 7.55 -2.84
N ASP A 77 -5.68 7.58 -1.53
CA ASP A 77 -4.61 8.41 -0.97
C ASP A 77 -3.23 7.96 -1.48
N LEU A 78 -3.00 6.67 -1.72
CA LEU A 78 -1.78 6.20 -2.38
C LEU A 78 -1.71 6.61 -3.84
N LEU A 79 -2.84 6.67 -4.54
CA LEU A 79 -2.89 7.17 -5.92
C LEU A 79 -2.56 8.67 -5.96
N ILE A 80 -3.14 9.45 -5.05
CA ILE A 80 -2.86 10.89 -4.89
C ILE A 80 -1.39 11.11 -4.55
N ALA A 81 -0.83 10.32 -3.62
CA ALA A 81 0.60 10.37 -3.30
C ALA A 81 1.48 10.17 -4.54
N GLY A 82 1.13 9.23 -5.42
CA GLY A 82 1.83 9.02 -6.70
C GLY A 82 1.64 10.15 -7.73
N MET A 83 0.60 10.98 -7.58
CA MET A 83 0.41 12.20 -8.38
C MET A 83 1.20 13.39 -7.82
N ILE A 84 1.27 13.53 -6.49
CA ILE A 84 2.07 14.54 -5.80
C ILE A 84 3.56 14.33 -6.13
N ASP A 85 4.04 13.09 -6.01
CA ASP A 85 5.41 12.72 -6.36
C ASP A 85 5.43 11.66 -7.48
N PRO A 86 5.56 12.05 -8.76
CA PRO A 86 5.65 11.11 -9.88
C PRO A 86 6.89 10.18 -9.83
N LYS A 87 7.88 10.55 -9.01
CA LYS A 87 9.11 9.79 -8.73
C LYS A 87 9.05 9.04 -7.40
N LEU A 88 7.87 9.00 -6.76
CA LEU A 88 7.63 8.29 -5.51
C LEU A 88 8.17 6.86 -5.62
N ASN A 89 9.03 6.52 -4.67
CA ASN A 89 9.65 5.21 -4.60
C ASN A 89 9.30 4.55 -3.27
N GLY A 90 9.43 3.24 -3.20
CA GLY A 90 9.03 2.51 -2.01
C GLY A 90 8.89 1.01 -2.22
N SER A 91 8.58 0.32 -1.14
CA SER A 91 8.32 -1.11 -1.12
C SER A 91 6.93 -1.40 -0.56
N ILE A 92 6.31 -2.43 -1.14
CA ILE A 92 5.16 -3.14 -0.57
C ILE A 92 5.67 -4.51 -0.20
N GLU A 93 5.45 -4.93 1.04
CA GLU A 93 5.71 -6.27 1.52
C GLU A 93 4.40 -6.90 1.95
N MET A 94 4.05 -8.07 1.41
CA MET A 94 2.91 -8.87 1.85
C MET A 94 3.39 -10.23 2.37
N ASN A 95 3.20 -10.47 3.67
CA ASN A 95 3.63 -11.68 4.36
C ASN A 95 2.42 -12.54 4.74
N GLY A 96 2.58 -13.87 4.80
CA GLY A 96 1.53 -14.80 5.22
C GLY A 96 0.77 -15.50 4.09
N LEU A 97 1.14 -15.26 2.84
CA LEU A 97 0.65 -16.02 1.68
C LEU A 97 1.55 -17.25 1.40
N PRO A 98 1.01 -18.36 0.86
CA PRO A 98 1.77 -19.60 0.61
C PRO A 98 2.88 -19.50 -0.44
N LYS A 99 2.84 -18.48 -1.30
CA LYS A 99 3.87 -18.18 -2.28
C LYS A 99 4.33 -16.74 -2.07
N ASP A 100 5.61 -16.63 -1.71
CA ASP A 100 6.48 -15.46 -1.76
C ASP A 100 6.15 -14.29 -0.83
N LYS A 101 7.22 -13.81 -0.17
CA LYS A 101 7.31 -12.43 0.32
C LYS A 101 7.19 -11.53 -0.90
N ILE A 102 6.02 -10.96 -1.12
CA ILE A 102 5.80 -10.11 -2.30
C ILE A 102 6.42 -8.76 -2.01
N GLU A 103 7.62 -8.55 -2.53
CA GLU A 103 8.28 -7.25 -2.60
C GLU A 103 7.95 -6.59 -3.93
N ALA A 104 7.05 -5.60 -3.91
CA ALA A 104 6.74 -4.81 -5.09
C ALA A 104 7.28 -3.39 -4.93
N ASN A 105 7.85 -2.84 -6.01
CA ASN A 105 8.15 -1.42 -6.06
C ASN A 105 6.82 -0.64 -6.06
N LEU A 106 6.58 0.13 -5.01
CA LEU A 106 5.32 0.83 -4.76
C LEU A 106 5.00 1.85 -5.85
N GLY A 107 6.00 2.58 -6.36
CA GLY A 107 5.83 3.50 -7.49
C GLY A 107 5.38 2.79 -8.78
N LYS A 108 5.96 1.63 -9.10
CA LYS A 108 5.51 0.80 -10.23
C LYS A 108 4.12 0.22 -10.01
N PHE A 109 3.78 -0.15 -8.78
CA PHE A 109 2.46 -0.65 -8.42
C PHE A 109 1.38 0.42 -8.61
N ILE A 110 1.57 1.62 -8.04
CA ILE A 110 0.66 2.77 -8.21
C ILE A 110 0.48 3.13 -9.69
N LYS A 111 1.57 3.16 -10.46
CA LYS A 111 1.51 3.41 -11.92
C LYS A 111 0.70 2.35 -12.68
N LYS A 112 0.72 1.09 -12.24
CA LYS A 112 -0.11 0.03 -12.84
C LYS A 112 -1.58 0.15 -12.47
N LEU A 113 -1.88 0.62 -11.26
CA LEU A 113 -3.26 0.90 -10.84
C LEU A 113 -3.89 2.07 -11.62
N ASN A 114 -3.08 3.10 -11.96
CA ASN A 114 -3.53 4.25 -12.74
C ASN A 114 -3.65 3.99 -14.25
N LYS A 115 -3.29 2.81 -14.75
CA LYS A 115 -3.54 2.48 -16.15
C LYS A 115 -4.98 1.96 -16.26
N PRO A 116 -5.85 2.59 -17.06
CA PRO A 116 -7.15 2.00 -17.35
C PRO A 116 -6.91 0.61 -17.97
N SER A 117 -7.56 -0.39 -17.41
CA SER A 117 -7.64 -1.71 -18.02
C SER A 117 -8.19 -1.52 -19.43
N ALA A 118 -7.34 -1.73 -20.43
CA ALA A 118 -7.76 -1.76 -21.83
C ALA A 118 -8.62 -3.00 -22.11
#